data_AF-A0A7U8B6B7-F1
#
_entry.id   AF-A0A7U8B6B7-F1
#
_cell.length_a   1.000
_cell.length_b   1.000
_cell.length_c   1.000
_cell.angle_alpha   90.00
_cell.angle_beta   90.00
_cell.angle_gamma   90.00
#
_symmetry.space_group_name_H-M   'P 1'
#
loop_
_entity.id
_entity.type
_entity.pdbx_description
1 polymer ?
#
loop_
_entity_poly.entity_id
_entity_poly.type
_entity_poly.pdbx_seq_one_letter_code
_entity_poly.pdbx_strand_id
1 'polypeptide(L)'
;MMKKILASSLIVISAISSMKANGEILGGDAGLACEAILCLSSPAKPSECSRSLARYFGISLSKPHKTAQARANFLNQCPASSMTPEMKQQVASLSKLTGYCTEDELNANIEKKKIGTSTNDYGFTQYLYAYRVSPKMTENCR
;
A
#
# COMPACT_ATOMS: atom_id res chain seq x y z
N MET A 1 -50.35 -40.20 17.42
CA MET A 1 -50.39 -38.96 18.23
C MET A 1 -49.51 -37.92 17.57
N MET A 2 -50.07 -36.74 17.32
CA MET A 2 -49.48 -35.65 16.53
C MET A 2 -48.73 -34.68 17.44
N LYS A 3 -47.59 -34.15 16.98
CA LYS A 3 -47.14 -32.82 17.39
C LYS A 3 -46.45 -32.15 16.20
N LYS A 4 -47.22 -31.33 15.48
CA LYS A 4 -46.74 -30.45 14.42
C LYS A 4 -45.94 -29.34 15.10
N ILE A 5 -44.65 -29.20 14.78
CA ILE A 5 -43.85 -28.05 15.20
C ILE A 5 -43.57 -27.25 13.94
N LEU A 6 -44.39 -26.21 13.75
CA LEU A 6 -44.17 -25.19 12.73
C LEU A 6 -43.08 -24.25 13.25
N ALA A 7 -41.83 -24.48 12.88
CA ALA A 7 -40.77 -23.50 13.06
C ALA A 7 -40.65 -22.69 11.76
N SER A 8 -41.25 -21.51 11.76
CA SER A 8 -41.17 -20.51 10.69
C SER A 8 -39.71 -20.12 10.48
N SER A 9 -39.09 -20.59 9.39
CA SER A 9 -37.74 -20.21 9.00
C SER A 9 -37.79 -18.84 8.33
N LEU A 10 -37.34 -17.82 9.06
CA LEU A 10 -37.17 -16.47 8.53
C LEU A 10 -35.95 -16.48 7.60
N ILE A 11 -36.20 -16.54 6.29
CA ILE A 11 -35.17 -16.37 5.26
C ILE A 11 -34.71 -14.91 5.33
N VAL A 12 -33.58 -14.67 5.99
CA VAL A 12 -32.86 -13.40 5.88
C VAL A 12 -32.24 -13.37 4.49
N ILE A 13 -32.93 -12.71 3.55
CA ILE A 13 -32.39 -12.37 2.25
C ILE A 13 -31.28 -11.34 2.51
N SER A 14 -30.04 -11.81 2.54
CA SER A 14 -28.88 -10.94 2.41
C SER A 14 -28.98 -10.27 1.05
N ALA A 15 -29.47 -9.04 1.03
CA ALA A 15 -29.28 -8.14 -0.09
C ALA A 15 -27.79 -7.83 -0.14
N ILE A 16 -27.03 -8.68 -0.84
CA ILE A 16 -25.72 -8.32 -1.34
C ILE A 16 -26.00 -7.19 -2.33
N SER A 17 -25.94 -5.95 -1.84
CA SER A 17 -25.86 -4.79 -2.71
C SER A 17 -24.63 -5.01 -3.56
N SER A 18 -24.85 -5.50 -4.79
CA SER A 18 -23.86 -5.43 -5.83
C SER A 18 -23.61 -3.94 -6.01
N MET A 19 -22.56 -3.44 -5.37
CA MET A 19 -21.94 -2.18 -5.75
C MET A 19 -21.60 -2.38 -7.21
N LYS A 20 -22.50 -1.93 -8.09
CA LYS A 20 -22.21 -1.82 -9.49
C LYS A 20 -21.25 -0.65 -9.53
N ALA A 21 -19.96 -0.95 -9.31
CA ALA A 21 -18.89 -0.11 -9.76
C ALA A 21 -19.28 0.20 -11.20
N ASN A 22 -19.54 1.47 -11.48
CA ASN A 22 -19.87 1.95 -12.79
C ASN A 22 -18.59 1.81 -13.62
N GLY A 23 -18.25 0.57 -13.94
CA GLY A 23 -17.17 0.17 -14.80
C GLY A 23 -17.64 0.41 -16.21
N GLU A 24 -17.82 1.68 -16.57
CA GLU A 24 -17.35 2.08 -17.89
C GLU A 24 -15.96 1.47 -18.00
N ILE A 25 -15.74 0.61 -18.98
CA ILE A 25 -14.43 0.06 -19.26
C ILE A 25 -13.58 1.29 -19.58
N LEU A 26 -12.91 1.83 -18.56
CA LEU A 26 -12.00 2.95 -18.70
C LEU A 26 -10.81 2.39 -19.48
N GLY A 27 -10.91 2.40 -20.80
CA GLY A 27 -9.81 1.98 -21.66
C GLY A 27 -8.62 2.94 -21.51
N GLY A 28 -7.43 2.47 -21.91
CA GLY A 28 -6.23 3.31 -21.95
C GLY A 28 -5.66 3.65 -20.57
N ASP A 29 -5.04 4.83 -20.46
CA ASP A 29 -4.31 5.25 -19.26
C ASP A 29 -5.23 5.53 -18.04
N ALA A 30 -6.50 5.88 -18.26
CA ALA A 30 -7.46 6.11 -17.17
C ALA A 30 -7.82 4.82 -16.40
N GLY A 31 -8.01 3.70 -17.11
CA GLY A 31 -8.22 2.40 -16.46
C GLY A 31 -6.97 1.91 -15.73
N LEU A 32 -5.80 2.07 -16.38
CA LEU A 32 -4.52 1.74 -15.74
C LEU A 32 -4.28 2.57 -14.48
N ALA A 33 -4.71 3.83 -14.46
CA ALA A 33 -4.60 4.68 -13.28
C ALA A 33 -5.47 4.17 -12.12
N CYS A 34 -6.74 3.83 -12.38
CA CYS A 34 -7.62 3.28 -11.36
C CYS A 34 -7.14 1.93 -10.83
N GLU A 35 -6.71 1.05 -11.72
CA GLU A 35 -6.12 -0.24 -11.34
C GLU A 35 -4.82 -0.03 -10.56
N ALA A 36 -3.94 0.90 -10.98
CA ALA A 36 -2.72 1.21 -10.24
C ALA A 36 -3.02 1.68 -8.81
N ILE A 37 -4.04 2.51 -8.60
CA ILE A 37 -4.46 2.92 -7.23
C ILE A 37 -4.80 1.69 -6.40
N LEU A 38 -5.65 0.81 -6.90
CA LEU A 38 -6.06 -0.42 -6.20
C LEU A 38 -4.87 -1.34 -5.93
N CYS A 39 -4.04 -1.57 -6.94
CA CYS A 39 -2.88 -2.44 -6.86
C CYS A 39 -1.83 -1.91 -5.90
N LEU A 40 -1.57 -0.60 -5.88
CA LEU A 40 -0.60 0.00 -4.95
C LEU A 40 -1.11 -0.04 -3.50
N SER A 41 -2.41 0.09 -3.28
CA SER A 41 -3.04 -0.04 -1.96
C SER A 41 -3.18 -1.49 -1.47
N SER A 42 -2.95 -2.47 -2.34
CA SER A 42 -2.99 -3.89 -1.99
C SER A 42 -1.60 -4.43 -1.64
N PRO A 43 -1.47 -5.23 -0.56
CA PRO A 43 -0.25 -5.99 -0.29
C PRO A 43 -0.06 -7.13 -1.29
N ALA A 44 -1.16 -7.71 -1.81
CA ALA A 44 -1.12 -8.71 -2.86
C ALA A 44 -0.96 -8.07 -4.24
N LYS A 45 -0.11 -8.66 -5.09
CA LYS A 45 0.14 -8.21 -6.47
C LYS A 45 -0.21 -9.34 -7.44
N PRO A 46 -1.50 -9.56 -7.75
CA PRO A 46 -1.90 -10.54 -8.75
C PRO A 46 -1.35 -10.16 -10.14
N SER A 47 -1.36 -11.12 -11.07
CA SER A 47 -0.90 -10.94 -12.46
C SER A 47 -1.55 -9.74 -13.15
N GLU A 48 -2.82 -9.50 -12.86
CA GLU A 48 -3.61 -8.40 -13.44
C GLU A 48 -2.93 -7.04 -13.21
N CYS A 49 -2.38 -6.82 -12.01
CA CYS A 49 -1.72 -5.57 -11.64
C CYS A 49 -0.45 -5.26 -12.46
N SER A 50 0.11 -6.23 -13.17
CA SER A 50 1.43 -6.11 -13.82
C SER A 50 1.46 -4.93 -14.80
N ARG A 51 0.41 -4.74 -15.60
CA ARG A 51 0.36 -3.68 -16.62
C ARG A 51 0.29 -2.30 -15.97
N SER A 52 -0.59 -2.14 -14.99
CA SER A 52 -0.81 -0.88 -14.26
C SER A 52 0.39 -0.47 -13.41
N LEU A 53 1.01 -1.43 -12.74
CA LEU A 53 2.23 -1.19 -11.97
C LEU A 53 3.43 -0.91 -12.87
N ALA A 54 3.58 -1.60 -14.00
CA ALA A 54 4.63 -1.30 -14.97
C ALA A 54 4.49 0.12 -15.52
N ARG A 55 3.27 0.57 -15.81
CA ARG A 55 3.02 1.96 -16.21
C ARG A 55 3.40 2.94 -15.11
N TYR A 56 2.98 2.69 -13.87
CA TYR A 56 3.26 3.54 -12.71
C TYR A 56 4.77 3.66 -12.40
N PHE A 57 5.46 2.53 -12.26
CA PHE A 57 6.89 2.52 -11.93
C PHE A 57 7.77 2.91 -13.12
N GLY A 58 7.29 2.74 -14.35
CA GLY A 58 7.93 3.25 -15.56
C GLY A 58 7.91 4.79 -15.68
N ILE A 59 7.04 5.49 -14.95
CA ILE A 59 7.13 6.94 -14.79
C ILE A 59 8.29 7.23 -13.86
N SER A 60 9.44 7.56 -14.45
CA SER A 60 10.66 7.94 -13.74
C SER A 60 11.31 9.13 -14.44
N LEU A 61 11.46 10.22 -13.69
CA LEU A 61 12.13 11.44 -14.12
C LEU A 61 13.40 11.65 -13.30
N SER A 62 14.33 12.46 -13.81
CA SER A 62 15.63 12.72 -13.16
C SER A 62 15.51 13.28 -11.74
N LYS A 63 14.41 13.97 -11.41
CA LYS A 63 14.19 14.57 -10.07
C LYS A 63 13.04 13.87 -9.33
N PRO A 64 13.22 13.40 -8.08
CA PRO A 64 12.18 12.67 -7.35
C PRO A 64 10.85 13.42 -7.22
N HIS A 65 10.88 14.73 -6.95
CA HIS A 65 9.66 15.53 -6.88
C HIS A 65 8.93 15.64 -8.23
N LYS A 66 9.67 15.64 -9.35
CA LYS A 66 9.06 15.60 -10.68
C LYS A 66 8.44 14.24 -10.95
N THR A 67 9.11 13.15 -10.56
CA THR A 67 8.58 11.79 -10.64
C THR A 67 7.28 11.66 -9.86
N ALA A 68 7.25 12.13 -8.61
CA ALA A 68 6.05 12.12 -7.79
C ALA A 68 4.92 12.95 -8.41
N GLN A 69 5.21 14.15 -8.94
CA GLN A 69 4.22 14.95 -9.65
C GLN A 69 3.66 14.23 -10.89
N ALA A 70 4.53 13.63 -11.72
CA ALA A 70 4.12 12.91 -12.91
C ALA A 70 3.27 11.66 -12.57
N ARG A 71 3.62 10.95 -11.50
CA ARG A 71 2.85 9.83 -10.97
C ARG A 71 1.50 10.27 -10.42
N ALA A 72 1.45 11.37 -9.68
CA ALA A 72 0.18 11.96 -9.24
C ALA A 72 -0.71 12.34 -10.43
N ASN A 73 -0.14 12.93 -11.49
CA ASN A 73 -0.89 13.25 -12.72
C ASN A 73 -1.44 12.00 -13.40
N PHE A 74 -0.66 10.91 -13.46
CA PHE A 74 -1.14 9.62 -13.96
C PHE A 74 -2.29 9.06 -13.10
N LEU A 75 -2.11 8.97 -11.78
CA LEU A 75 -3.14 8.46 -10.88
C LEU A 75 -4.42 9.32 -10.90
N ASN A 76 -4.30 10.62 -11.13
CA ASN A 76 -5.43 11.55 -11.28
C ASN A 76 -6.22 11.38 -12.58
N GLN A 77 -5.77 10.54 -13.52
CA GLN A 77 -6.61 10.14 -14.66
C GLN A 77 -7.76 9.21 -14.23
N CYS A 78 -7.68 8.61 -13.04
CA CYS A 78 -8.78 7.86 -12.48
C CYS A 78 -9.86 8.82 -11.93
N PRO A 79 -11.12 8.79 -12.42
CA PRO A 79 -12.17 9.68 -11.91
C PRO A 79 -12.39 9.55 -10.40
N ALA A 80 -12.18 8.35 -9.86
CA ALA A 80 -12.31 8.06 -8.45
C ALA A 80 -11.27 8.80 -7.59
N SER A 81 -10.09 9.12 -8.12
CA SER A 81 -8.96 9.67 -7.34
C SER A 81 -9.27 10.96 -6.57
N SER A 82 -10.29 11.70 -7.00
CA SER A 82 -10.60 13.03 -6.51
C SER A 82 -12.00 13.15 -5.90
N MET A 83 -12.74 12.04 -5.77
CA MET A 83 -14.12 12.04 -5.27
C MET A 83 -14.24 12.51 -3.82
N THR A 84 -13.24 12.21 -2.97
CA THR A 84 -13.19 12.68 -1.59
C THR A 84 -11.82 13.26 -1.23
N PRO A 85 -11.71 14.09 -0.18
CA PRO A 85 -10.43 14.56 0.32
C PRO A 85 -9.46 13.43 0.68
N GLU A 86 -9.97 12.33 1.23
CA GLU A 86 -9.19 11.16 1.61
C GLU A 86 -8.59 10.48 0.38
N MET A 87 -9.36 10.36 -0.71
CA MET A 87 -8.86 9.77 -1.96
C MET A 87 -7.76 10.64 -2.61
N LYS A 88 -7.90 11.97 -2.51
CA LYS A 88 -6.84 12.90 -2.96
C LYS A 88 -5.56 12.74 -2.13
N GLN A 89 -5.70 12.62 -0.81
CA GLN A 89 -4.56 12.37 0.08
C GLN A 89 -3.90 11.02 -0.23
N GLN A 90 -4.70 9.99 -0.49
CA GLN A 90 -4.21 8.68 -0.89
C GLN A 90 -3.38 8.78 -2.17
N VAL A 91 -3.86 9.46 -3.22
CA VAL A 91 -3.05 9.67 -4.44
C VAL A 91 -1.75 10.41 -4.15
N ALA A 92 -1.76 11.43 -3.29
CA ALA A 92 -0.56 12.14 -2.91
C ALA A 92 0.48 11.23 -2.22
N SER A 93 0.03 10.31 -1.35
CA SER A 93 0.91 9.31 -0.73
C SER A 93 1.39 8.29 -1.74
N LEU A 94 0.48 7.69 -2.51
CA LEU A 94 0.80 6.69 -3.51
C LEU A 94 1.84 7.20 -4.50
N SER A 95 1.72 8.44 -4.99
CA SER A 95 2.62 9.05 -5.98
C SER A 95 4.11 9.05 -5.58
N LYS A 96 4.42 8.94 -4.29
CA LYS A 96 5.78 8.96 -3.74
C LYS A 96 6.41 7.58 -3.63
N LEU A 97 5.62 6.51 -3.73
CA LEU A 97 6.11 5.14 -3.58
C LEU A 97 7.23 4.85 -4.58
N THR A 98 8.39 4.44 -4.09
CA THR A 98 9.57 4.13 -4.90
C THR A 98 9.71 2.64 -5.18
N GLY A 99 9.00 1.81 -4.40
CA GLY A 99 8.95 0.37 -4.52
C GLY A 99 7.72 -0.19 -3.82
N TYR A 100 7.84 -1.42 -3.35
CA TYR A 100 6.77 -2.15 -2.67
C TYR A 100 7.11 -2.29 -1.18
N CYS A 101 6.10 -2.24 -0.31
CA CYS A 101 6.29 -2.64 1.07
C CYS A 101 6.35 -4.17 1.16
N THR A 102 7.55 -4.75 1.18
CA THR A 102 7.77 -6.18 1.39
C THR A 102 8.25 -6.47 2.81
N GLU A 103 8.06 -7.71 3.26
CA GLU A 103 8.59 -8.17 4.56
C GLU A 103 10.12 -8.04 4.60
N ASP A 104 10.81 -8.30 3.49
CA ASP A 104 12.26 -8.13 3.38
C ASP A 104 12.68 -6.67 3.53
N GLU A 105 11.97 -5.71 2.90
CA GLU A 105 12.25 -4.28 3.06
C GLU A 105 12.06 -3.86 4.51
N LEU A 106 10.99 -4.34 5.16
CA LEU A 106 10.70 -4.04 6.55
C LEU A 106 11.77 -4.61 7.49
N ASN A 107 12.12 -5.89 7.30
CA ASN A 107 13.09 -6.60 8.14
C ASN A 107 14.53 -6.08 7.92
N ALA A 108 14.84 -5.50 6.76
CA ALA A 108 16.12 -4.85 6.49
C ALA A 108 16.26 -3.46 7.15
N ASN A 109 15.15 -2.82 7.54
CA ASN A 109 15.17 -1.52 8.19
C ASN A 109 15.53 -1.65 9.68
N ILE A 110 16.82 -1.79 9.97
CA ILE A 110 17.34 -2.00 11.33
C ILE A 110 17.69 -0.67 12.02
N GLU A 111 17.21 -0.46 13.23
CA GLU A 111 17.70 0.60 14.10
C GLU A 111 18.77 0.09 15.07
N LYS A 112 19.82 0.90 15.27
CA LYS A 112 20.91 0.63 16.21
C LYS A 112 20.80 1.57 17.42
N LYS A 113 20.97 1.02 18.62
CA LYS A 113 21.01 1.79 19.87
C LYS A 113 22.29 1.49 20.63
N LYS A 114 23.03 2.52 21.02
CA LYS A 114 24.15 2.36 21.96
C LYS A 114 23.59 1.95 23.32
N ILE A 115 24.00 0.80 23.81
CA ILE A 115 23.56 0.24 25.10
C ILE A 115 24.64 0.33 26.18
N GLY A 116 25.89 0.62 25.81
CA GLY A 116 26.96 0.77 26.78
C GLY A 116 28.34 0.92 26.15
N THR A 117 29.32 0.74 27.00
CA THR A 117 30.75 0.72 26.68
C THR A 117 31.40 -0.44 27.41
N SER A 118 32.35 -1.10 26.78
CA SER A 118 33.21 -2.10 27.40
C SER A 118 34.64 -1.60 27.32
N THR A 119 35.36 -1.63 28.43
CA THR A 119 36.76 -1.21 28.51
C THR A 119 37.59 -2.43 28.90
N ASN A 120 38.68 -2.71 28.18
CA ASN A 120 39.60 -3.79 28.54
C ASN A 120 40.66 -3.32 29.55
N ASP A 121 41.44 -4.24 30.09
CA ASP A 121 42.46 -3.97 31.12
C ASP A 121 43.62 -3.07 30.61
N TYR A 122 43.75 -2.93 29.30
CA TYR A 122 44.72 -2.03 28.65
C TYR A 122 44.16 -0.60 28.43
N GLY A 123 42.93 -0.32 28.88
CA GLY A 123 42.27 0.98 28.76
C GLY A 123 41.54 1.24 27.44
N PHE A 124 41.48 0.27 26.52
CA PHE A 124 40.74 0.42 25.26
C PHE A 124 39.24 0.29 25.50
N THR A 125 38.47 1.27 25.03
CA THR A 125 37.01 1.32 25.17
C THR A 125 36.30 1.09 23.84
N GLN A 126 35.36 0.15 23.81
CA GLN A 126 34.50 -0.17 22.67
C GLN A 126 33.03 0.13 22.99
N TYR A 127 32.27 0.55 21.98
CA TYR A 127 30.83 0.80 22.12
C TYR A 127 30.03 -0.49 21.90
N LEU A 128 29.09 -0.75 22.81
CA LEU A 128 28.15 -1.85 22.70
C LEU A 128 26.85 -1.33 22.07
N TYR A 129 26.38 -2.02 21.03
CA TYR A 129 25.15 -1.68 20.32
C TYR A 129 24.15 -2.85 20.38
N ALA A 130 22.88 -2.51 20.55
CA ALA A 130 21.76 -3.40 20.28
C ALA A 130 21.10 -3.03 18.96
N TYR A 131 20.55 -4.03 18.28
CA TYR A 131 19.90 -3.91 16.98
C TYR A 131 18.48 -4.48 17.06
N ARG A 132 17.54 -3.85 16.36
CA ARG A 132 16.19 -4.39 16.14
C ARG A 132 15.61 -3.85 14.84
N VAL A 133 14.59 -4.51 14.30
CA VAL A 133 13.77 -3.93 13.24
C VAL A 133 13.17 -2.61 13.73
N SER A 134 13.31 -1.55 12.94
CA SER A 134 12.84 -0.23 13.29
C SER A 134 11.32 -0.21 13.32
N PRO A 135 10.70 0.35 14.37
CA PRO A 135 9.26 0.56 14.39
C PRO A 135 8.81 1.70 13.46
N LYS A 136 9.75 2.41 12.83
CA LYS A 136 9.45 3.48 11.86
C LYS A 136 9.35 2.88 10.46
N MET A 137 8.18 2.99 9.85
CA MET A 137 7.93 2.50 8.49
C MET A 137 8.74 3.30 7.46
N THR A 138 9.23 2.61 6.43
CA THR A 138 9.87 3.22 5.26
C THR A 138 8.84 4.01 4.44
N GLU A 139 9.29 4.81 3.47
CA GLU A 139 8.35 5.54 2.60
C GLU A 139 7.44 4.61 1.79
N ASN A 140 7.91 3.42 1.41
CA ASN A 140 7.09 2.47 0.65
C ASN A 140 6.00 1.80 1.50
N CYS A 141 6.14 1.89 2.83
CA CYS A 141 5.31 1.22 3.80
C CYS A 141 4.40 2.18 4.61
N ARG A 142 4.45 3.50 4.36
CA ARG A 142 3.73 4.51 5.14
C ARG A 142 2.30 4.75 4.65
#